data_AF-A0A816FP46-F1
#
_entry.id   AF-A0A816FP46-F1
#
_cell.length_a   1.000
_cell.length_b   1.000
_cell.length_c   1.000
_cell.angle_alpha   90.00
_cell.angle_beta   90.00
_cell.angle_gamma   90.00
#
_symmetry.space_group_name_H-M   'P 1'
#
loop_
_entity.id
_entity.type
_entity.pdbx_description
1 polymer ?
#
loop_
_entity_poly.entity_id
_entity_poly.type
_entity_poly.pdbx_seq_one_letter_code
_entity_poly.pdbx_strand_id
1 'polypeptide(L)'
;IAVTQNSTSQILCFIAPITLAASNLIFYTKSNGEANILLDFDFKSFDLISTIFSVAICNSVLNGNSNWMQGIQLLLAYGTIATGFFYMPF
;
A
#
# COMPACT_ATOMS: atom_id res chain seq x y z
N ILE A 1 -4.21 15.72 7.71
CA ILE A 1 -4.81 15.18 6.46
C ILE A 1 -3.94 15.49 5.26
N ALA A 2 -3.60 16.76 4.98
CA ALA A 2 -2.75 17.14 3.83
C ALA A 2 -1.38 16.43 3.80
N VAL A 3 -0.67 16.35 4.93
CA VAL A 3 0.63 15.63 5.00
C VAL A 3 0.47 14.15 4.60
N THR A 4 -0.58 13.50 5.10
CA THR A 4 -0.88 12.08 4.86
C THR A 4 -1.31 11.82 3.42
N GLN A 5 -2.11 12.70 2.83
CA GLN A 5 -2.55 12.59 1.43
C GLN A 5 -1.38 12.83 0.46
N ASN A 6 -0.53 13.81 0.75
CA ASN A 6 0.65 14.09 -0.07
C ASN A 6 1.66 12.95 0.02
N SER A 7 1.93 12.41 1.20
CA SER A 7 2.84 11.26 1.34
C SER A 7 2.29 10.01 0.63
N THR A 8 0.99 9.72 0.76
CA THR A 8 0.36 8.58 0.07
C THR A 8 0.43 8.73 -1.46
N SER A 9 0.17 9.94 -1.97
CA SER A 9 0.25 10.23 -3.41
C SER A 9 1.69 10.14 -3.94
N GLN A 10 2.68 10.55 -3.14
CA GLN A 10 4.10 10.39 -3.50
C GLN A 10 4.51 8.92 -3.54
N ILE A 11 4.00 8.10 -2.61
CA ILE A 11 4.25 6.65 -2.62
C ILE A 11 3.70 6.03 -3.91
N LEU A 12 2.47 6.37 -4.28
CA LEU A 12 1.80 5.82 -5.46
C LEU A 12 2.45 6.29 -6.78
N CYS A 13 2.69 7.58 -6.93
CA CYS A 13 3.12 8.17 -8.20
C CYS A 13 4.64 8.15 -8.42
N PHE A 14 5.44 8.07 -7.35
CA PHE A 14 6.90 8.12 -7.47
C PHE A 14 7.57 6.88 -6.91
N ILE A 15 7.32 6.52 -5.65
CA ILE A 15 8.07 5.44 -5.01
C ILE A 15 7.83 4.10 -5.72
N ALA A 16 6.56 3.75 -5.96
CA ALA A 16 6.21 2.52 -6.67
C ALA A 16 6.88 2.38 -8.05
N PRO A 17 6.77 3.35 -8.98
CA PRO A 17 7.43 3.24 -10.29
C PRO A 17 8.95 3.35 -10.22
N ILE A 18 9.52 4.12 -9.28
CA ILE A 18 10.98 4.17 -9.09
C ILE A 18 11.50 2.81 -8.64
N THR A 19 10.80 2.13 -7.72
CA THR A 19 11.18 0.79 -7.27
C THR A 19 11.10 -0.24 -8.39
N LEU A 20 10.05 -0.18 -9.23
CA LEU A 20 9.94 -1.03 -10.42
C LEU A 20 11.07 -0.76 -11.42
N ALA A 21 11.36 0.51 -11.71
CA ALA A 21 12.43 0.90 -12.63
C ALA A 21 13.82 0.53 -12.09
N ALA A 22 14.06 0.68 -10.79
CA ALA A 22 15.29 0.27 -10.13
C ALA A 22 15.50 -1.24 -10.17
N SER A 23 14.44 -2.04 -9.94
CA SER A 23 14.49 -3.50 -10.08
C SER A 23 14.90 -3.91 -11.51
N ASN A 24 14.28 -3.29 -12.52
CA ASN A 24 14.65 -3.51 -13.92
C ASN A 24 16.10 -3.09 -14.22
N LEU A 25 16.56 -1.94 -13.74
CA LEU A 25 17.93 -1.46 -13.97
C LEU A 25 18.99 -2.36 -13.31
N ILE A 26 18.72 -2.85 -12.09
CA ILE A 26 19.59 -3.80 -11.40
C ILE A 26 19.62 -5.14 -12.14
N PHE A 27 18.49 -5.61 -12.67
CA PHE A 27 18.42 -6.81 -13.51
C PHE A 27 19.33 -6.71 -14.75
N TYR A 28 19.29 -5.60 -15.48
CA TYR A 28 20.18 -5.39 -16.63
C TYR A 28 21.67 -5.35 -16.25
N THR A 29 22.00 -4.94 -15.02
CA THR A 29 23.38 -4.80 -14.54
C THR A 29 23.92 -6.10 -13.91
N LYS A 30 23.04 -6.93 -13.33
CA LYS A 30 23.39 -8.14 -12.56
C LYS A 30 23.20 -9.45 -13.35
N SER A 31 23.50 -9.43 -14.65
CA SER A 31 23.52 -10.58 -15.58
C SER A 31 24.62 -11.62 -15.29
N ASN A 32 24.94 -11.89 -14.01
CA ASN A 32 25.87 -12.92 -13.55
C ASN A 32 25.20 -13.78 -12.46
N GLY A 33 24.07 -14.42 -12.79
CA GLY A 33 23.64 -15.68 -12.17
C GLY A 33 23.03 -15.67 -10.75
N GLU A 34 22.88 -14.54 -10.06
CA GLU A 34 22.30 -14.52 -8.71
C GLU A 34 20.94 -13.80 -8.62
N ALA A 35 19.90 -14.63 -8.49
CA ALA A 35 18.55 -14.35 -8.00
C ALA A 35 17.91 -13.03 -8.48
N ASN A 36 17.30 -13.11 -9.66
CA ASN A 36 16.41 -12.09 -10.19
C ASN A 36 15.11 -12.04 -9.38
N ILE A 37 15.03 -11.13 -8.40
CA ILE A 37 13.74 -10.68 -7.88
C ILE A 37 13.30 -9.55 -8.80
N LEU A 38 12.66 -9.93 -9.91
CA LEU A 38 11.90 -8.98 -10.71
C LEU A 38 10.70 -8.58 -9.86
N LEU A 39 10.73 -7.34 -9.36
CA LEU A 39 9.57 -6.76 -8.71
C LEU A 39 8.59 -6.41 -9.82
N ASP A 40 7.41 -7.01 -9.80
CA ASP A 40 6.30 -6.67 -10.69
C ASP A 40 5.12 -6.18 -9.85
N PHE A 41 4.18 -5.46 -10.46
CA PHE A 41 2.93 -5.04 -9.84
C PHE A 41 1.88 -6.16 -9.84
N ASP A 42 2.30 -7.38 -9.54
CA ASP A 42 1.41 -8.52 -9.39
C ASP A 42 0.97 -8.63 -7.92
N PHE A 43 -0.06 -7.86 -7.57
CA PHE A 43 -0.67 -7.91 -6.24
C PHE A 43 -1.68 -9.06 -6.18
N LYS A 44 -1.67 -9.84 -5.08
CA LYS A 44 -2.72 -10.83 -4.84
C LYS A 44 -4.08 -10.14 -4.74
N SER A 45 -5.15 -10.85 -5.09
CA SER A 45 -6.50 -10.28 -5.11
C SER A 45 -6.93 -9.72 -3.75
N PHE A 46 -6.52 -10.35 -2.65
CA PHE A 46 -6.80 -9.86 -1.29
C PHE A 46 -6.12 -8.51 -1.01
N ASP A 47 -4.87 -8.36 -1.42
CA ASP A 47 -4.10 -7.13 -1.21
C ASP A 47 -4.80 -5.96 -1.88
N LEU A 48 -5.20 -6.12 -3.14
CA LEU A 48 -5.94 -5.11 -3.89
C LEU A 48 -7.28 -4.76 -3.24
N ILE A 49 -8.08 -5.76 -2.86
CA ILE A 49 -9.39 -5.54 -2.23
C ILE A 49 -9.22 -4.79 -0.91
N SER A 50 -8.24 -5.18 -0.09
CA SER A 50 -7.96 -4.54 1.20
C SER A 50 -7.52 -3.08 1.05
N THR A 51 -6.68 -2.78 0.05
CA THR A 51 -6.23 -1.42 -0.24
C THR A 51 -7.39 -0.55 -0.72
N ILE A 52 -8.22 -1.06 -1.64
CA ILE A 52 -9.41 -0.33 -2.12
C ILE A 52 -10.36 -0.03 -0.96
N PHE A 53 -10.60 -1.01 -0.08
CA PHE A 53 -11.46 -0.85 1.08
C PHE A 53 -10.91 0.19 2.07
N SER A 54 -9.60 0.16 2.33
CA SER A 54 -8.91 1.15 3.17
C SER A 54 -9.07 2.58 2.63
N VAL A 55 -8.88 2.78 1.32
CA VAL A 55 -9.07 4.08 0.67
C VAL A 55 -10.52 4.55 0.75
N ALA A 56 -11.49 3.64 0.53
CA ALA A 56 -12.91 3.96 0.62
C ALA A 56 -13.32 4.41 2.04
N ILE A 57 -12.88 3.69 3.08
CA ILE A 57 -13.14 4.08 4.48
C ILE A 57 -12.49 5.43 4.79
N CYS A 58 -11.22 5.60 4.40
CA CYS A 58 -10.49 6.84 4.64
C CYS A 58 -11.24 8.03 4.03
N ASN A 59 -11.66 7.94 2.76
CA ASN A 59 -12.42 8.99 2.10
C ASN A 59 -13.81 9.22 2.73
N SER A 60 -14.48 8.16 3.20
CA SER A 60 -15.79 8.27 3.85
C SER A 60 -15.72 8.99 5.21
N VAL A 61 -14.62 8.87 5.93
CA VAL A 61 -14.49 9.42 7.29
C VAL A 61 -13.96 10.86 7.27
N LEU A 62 -13.26 11.27 6.20
CA LEU A 62 -12.63 12.60 6.05
C LEU A 62 -13.61 13.76 5.80
N ASN A 63 -14.86 13.67 6.26
CA ASN A 63 -15.91 14.68 6.08
C ASN A 63 -15.70 15.94 6.93
N GLY A 64 -14.65 16.72 6.65
CA GLY A 64 -14.41 18.10 7.12
C GLY A 64 -14.18 18.31 8.64
N ASN A 65 -14.79 17.50 9.50
CA ASN A 65 -14.76 17.57 10.95
C ASN A 65 -14.27 16.23 11.51
N SER A 66 -13.07 16.23 12.10
CA SER A 66 -12.49 15.05 12.73
C SER A 66 -13.02 14.85 14.15
N ASN A 67 -13.51 13.66 14.47
CA ASN A 67 -13.90 13.26 15.82
C ASN A 67 -12.95 12.15 16.34
N TRP A 68 -12.70 12.09 17.65
CA TRP A 68 -11.92 11.02 18.28
C TRP A 68 -12.51 9.63 17.98
N MET A 69 -13.84 9.52 17.91
CA MET A 69 -14.54 8.30 17.57
C MET A 69 -14.23 7.82 16.14
N GLN A 70 -14.12 8.75 15.19
CA GLN A 70 -13.72 8.46 13.81
C GLN A 70 -12.29 7.93 13.76
N GLY A 71 -11.38 8.48 14.59
CA GLY A 71 -10.03 7.97 14.74
C GLY A 71 -9.98 6.51 15.22
N ILE A 72 -10.82 6.15 16.20
CA ILE A 72 -10.95 4.76 16.68
C ILE A 72 -11.52 3.86 15.58
N GLN A 73 -12.51 4.32 14.81
CA GLN A 73 -13.05 3.56 13.68
C GLN A 73 -11.97 3.25 12.62
N LEU A 74 -11.12 4.23 12.28
CA LEU A 74 -9.97 4.00 11.38
C LEU A 74 -8.97 2.99 11.97
N LEU A 75 -8.70 3.07 13.27
CA LEU A 75 -7.80 2.13 13.94
C LEU A 75 -8.34 0.69 13.94
N LEU A 76 -9.66 0.53 14.18
CA LEU A 76 -10.33 -0.77 14.12
C LEU A 76 -10.36 -1.33 12.70
N ALA A 77 -10.60 -0.49 11.69
CA ALA A 77 -10.53 -0.90 10.29
C ALA A 77 -9.12 -1.40 9.93
N TYR A 78 -8.08 -0.67 10.33
CA TYR A 78 -6.69 -1.09 10.16
C TYR A 78 -6.39 -2.41 10.89
N GLY A 79 -6.80 -2.53 12.15
CA GLY A 79 -6.60 -3.76 12.93
C GLY A 79 -7.30 -4.98 12.33
N THR A 80 -8.49 -4.79 11.76
CA THR A 80 -9.24 -5.87 11.10
C THR A 80 -8.53 -6.33 9.83
N ILE A 81 -8.10 -5.39 8.97
CA ILE A 81 -7.35 -5.71 7.75
C ILE A 81 -6.01 -6.40 8.11
N ALA A 82 -5.28 -5.86 9.08
CA ALA A 82 -4.01 -6.43 9.55
C ALA A 82 -4.19 -7.85 10.10
N THR A 83 -5.28 -8.11 10.83
CA THR A 83 -5.62 -9.46 11.28
C THR A 83 -5.95 -10.38 10.11
N GLY A 84 -6.62 -9.88 9.07
CA GLY A 84 -6.85 -10.61 7.82
C GLY A 84 -5.55 -11.05 7.14
N PHE A 85 -4.56 -10.15 7.07
CA PHE A 85 -3.22 -10.47 6.58
C PHE A 85 -2.48 -11.50 7.46
N PHE A 86 -2.67 -11.46 8.77
CA PHE A 86 -2.03 -12.41 9.69
C PHE A 86 -2.43 -13.87 9.42
N TYR A 87 -3.67 -14.11 9.02
CA TYR A 87 -4.17 -15.46 8.73
C TYR A 87 -4.05 -15.87 7.25
N MET A 88 -3.57 -14.99 6.38
CA MET A 88 -3.40 -15.31 4.97
C MET A 88 -2.11 -16.12 4.74
N PRO A 89 -2.17 -17.28 4.08
CA PRO A 89 -0.95 -17.99 3.68
C PRO A 89 -0.25 -17.22 2.56
N PHE A 90 1.01 -16.86 2.80
CA PHE A 90 1.89 -16.19 1.85
C PHE A 90 2.35 -17.14 0.74
#